data_AF-A0A6L4AS61-F1
#
_entry.id   AF-A0A6L4AS61-F1
#
_cell.length_a   1.000
_cell.length_b   1.000
_cell.length_c   1.000
_cell.angle_alpha   90.00
_cell.angle_beta   90.00
_cell.angle_gamma   90.00
#
_symmetry.space_group_name_H-M   'P 1'
#
loop_
_entity.id
_entity.type
_entity.pdbx_description
1 polymer ?
#
loop_
_entity_poly.entity_id
_entity_poly.type
_entity_poly.pdbx_seq_one_letter_code
_entity_poly.pdbx_strand_id
1 'polypeptide(L)'
;MRFVRLGAAAEDAYACPHYFVRMDAELRPRPDHLQLLRACYLDLDTYRDPELAGLEPDELARRVLEVLEAAGIPRPTIVFTGRGLQLGWRFAGGILPAALPRWKAVQTALDGLLRAFRPDPAVTLDPVRILRLPGSVNRKSGRTATVLVAGDVVTFDELAAAALPLDRRQVHALELERRTAAPRSAPTP
;
A
#
# COMPACT_ATOMS: atom_id res chain seq x y z
N MET A 1 -10.70 -19.59 -8.31
CA MET A 1 -9.42 -19.15 -7.70
C MET A 1 -8.78 -20.37 -7.03
N ARG A 2 -7.68 -20.92 -7.57
CA ARG A 2 -6.99 -22.07 -6.96
C ARG A 2 -6.05 -21.53 -5.88
N PHE A 3 -6.37 -21.77 -4.62
CA PHE A 3 -5.44 -21.58 -3.53
C PHE A 3 -4.40 -22.70 -3.61
N VAL A 4 -3.18 -22.38 -4.00
CA VAL A 4 -2.05 -23.30 -3.82
C VAL A 4 -1.69 -23.24 -2.35
N ARG A 5 -2.03 -24.29 -1.60
CA ARG A 5 -1.54 -24.49 -0.25
C ARG A 5 -0.04 -24.79 -0.40
N LEU A 6 0.81 -23.80 -0.13
CA LEU A 6 2.26 -24.02 -0.04
C LEU A 6 2.50 -25.06 1.07
N GLY A 7 3.01 -26.23 0.69
CA GLY A 7 3.44 -27.26 1.62
C GLY A 7 4.68 -26.76 2.38
N ALA A 8 4.68 -26.94 3.70
CA ALA A 8 5.51 -26.25 4.69
C ALA A 8 5.24 -24.73 4.79
N ALA A 9 4.98 -24.23 6.00
CA ALA A 9 4.78 -22.80 6.23
C ALA A 9 6.09 -22.08 5.94
N ALA A 10 6.23 -21.55 4.72
CA ALA A 10 7.40 -20.79 4.33
C ALA A 10 7.59 -19.62 5.31
N GLU A 11 8.78 -19.50 5.90
CA GLU A 11 9.11 -18.37 6.77
C GLU A 11 9.43 -17.16 5.89
N ASP A 12 8.85 -16.00 6.23
CA ASP A 12 9.14 -14.74 5.55
C ASP A 12 9.07 -14.81 4.02
N ALA A 13 7.94 -15.29 3.49
CA ALA A 13 7.69 -15.31 2.06
C ALA A 13 7.04 -14.00 1.59
N TYR A 14 7.49 -13.46 0.45
CA TYR A 14 7.00 -12.21 -0.12
C TYR A 14 6.81 -12.32 -1.64
N ALA A 15 5.97 -11.46 -2.20
CA ALA A 15 5.78 -11.29 -3.63
C ALA A 15 5.54 -9.83 -4.00
N CYS A 16 6.10 -9.38 -5.13
CA CYS A 16 5.71 -8.10 -5.70
C CYS A 16 4.42 -8.28 -6.53
N PRO A 17 3.40 -7.43 -6.34
CA PRO A 17 2.16 -7.55 -7.11
C PRO A 17 2.31 -7.13 -8.58
N HIS A 18 3.42 -6.47 -8.94
CA HIS A 18 3.62 -5.87 -10.26
C HIS A 18 4.37 -6.78 -11.23
N TYR A 19 4.26 -6.48 -12.52
CA TYR A 19 4.95 -7.24 -13.56
C TYR A 19 6.21 -6.52 -14.01
N PHE A 20 7.29 -7.29 -14.18
CA PHE A 20 8.60 -6.81 -14.61
C PHE A 20 9.03 -7.55 -15.86
N VAL A 21 9.66 -6.85 -16.80
CA VAL A 21 10.19 -7.44 -18.04
C VAL A 21 11.32 -8.42 -17.74
N ARG A 22 12.07 -8.18 -16.66
CA ARG A 22 13.13 -9.04 -16.12
C ARG A 22 13.41 -8.67 -14.67
N MET A 23 13.95 -9.62 -13.91
CA MET A 23 14.56 -9.33 -12.61
C MET A 23 16.05 -9.00 -12.77
N ASP A 24 16.67 -8.42 -11.74
CA ASP A 24 18.13 -8.31 -11.72
C ASP A 24 18.80 -9.69 -11.49
N ALA A 25 20.13 -9.71 -11.47
CA ALA A 25 20.91 -10.93 -11.30
C ALA A 25 20.63 -11.64 -9.96
N GLU A 26 20.14 -10.90 -8.96
CA GLU A 26 19.78 -11.39 -7.64
C GLU A 26 18.26 -11.61 -7.48
N LEU A 27 17.51 -11.64 -8.59
CA LEU A 27 16.05 -11.80 -8.62
C LEU A 27 15.27 -10.69 -7.90
N ARG A 28 15.85 -9.49 -7.77
CA ARG A 28 15.19 -8.34 -7.15
C ARG A 28 14.44 -7.51 -8.19
N PRO A 29 13.25 -6.99 -7.85
CA PRO A 29 12.54 -6.10 -8.74
C PRO A 29 13.22 -4.72 -8.81
N ARG A 30 13.19 -4.12 -10.00
CA ARG A 30 13.87 -2.86 -10.31
C ARG A 30 12.88 -1.89 -10.96
N PRO A 31 12.82 -0.61 -10.55
CA PRO A 31 11.83 0.32 -11.09
C PRO A 31 11.93 0.51 -12.61
N ASP A 32 13.14 0.45 -13.17
CA ASP A 32 13.42 0.53 -14.60
C ASP A 32 13.00 -0.72 -15.40
N HIS A 33 12.70 -1.83 -14.72
CA HIS A 33 12.18 -3.05 -15.35
C HIS A 33 10.65 -3.19 -15.22
N LEU A 34 9.98 -2.24 -14.54
CA LEU A 34 8.54 -2.27 -14.32
C LEU A 34 7.79 -2.16 -15.65
N GLN A 35 6.89 -3.10 -15.94
CA GLN A 35 6.06 -3.09 -17.15
C GLN A 35 4.59 -2.80 -16.85
N LEU A 36 4.07 -3.33 -15.74
CA LEU A 36 2.68 -3.14 -15.34
C LEU A 36 2.57 -2.99 -13.82
N LEU A 37 2.02 -1.86 -13.40
CA LEU A 37 1.51 -1.65 -12.05
C LEU A 37 0.16 -2.38 -11.95
N ARG A 38 0.04 -3.36 -11.07
CA ARG A 38 -1.19 -4.18 -10.94
C ARG A 38 -1.97 -3.95 -9.66
N ALA A 39 -1.52 -3.05 -8.81
CA ALA A 39 -2.20 -2.74 -7.56
C ALA A 39 -1.80 -1.37 -7.02
N CYS A 40 -2.61 -0.81 -6.14
CA CYS A 40 -2.14 0.09 -5.07
C CYS A 40 -2.09 -0.70 -3.76
N TYR A 41 -1.20 -0.32 -2.85
CA TYR A 41 -1.07 -0.96 -1.54
C TYR A 41 -0.66 0.02 -0.45
N LEU A 42 -0.95 -0.36 0.78
CA LEU A 42 -0.47 0.31 1.99
C LEU A 42 0.05 -0.73 2.97
N ASP A 43 1.05 -0.36 3.75
CA ASP A 43 1.54 -1.14 4.89
C ASP A 43 1.31 -0.30 6.15
N LEU A 44 0.43 -0.79 7.03
CA LEU A 44 -0.02 -0.11 8.24
C LEU A 44 0.72 -0.70 9.44
N ASP A 45 1.63 0.09 9.99
CA ASP A 45 2.47 -0.26 11.15
C ASP A 45 1.70 -0.04 12.46
N THR A 46 0.49 -0.58 12.56
CA THR A 46 -0.42 -0.41 13.71
C THR A 46 0.22 -0.84 15.04
N TYR A 47 1.13 -1.81 15.02
CA TYR A 47 1.88 -2.26 16.21
C TYR A 47 2.82 -1.19 16.81
N ARG A 48 3.13 -0.11 16.08
CA ARG A 48 3.93 1.00 16.61
C ARG A 48 3.12 1.98 17.44
N ASP A 49 1.79 1.85 17.42
CA ASP A 49 0.88 2.66 18.20
C ASP A 49 0.31 1.84 19.36
N PRO A 50 0.55 2.21 20.63
CA PRO A 50 0.10 1.43 21.78
C PRO A 50 -1.42 1.21 21.83
N GLU A 51 -2.22 2.18 21.36
CA GLU A 51 -3.69 2.08 21.37
C GLU A 51 -4.20 1.08 20.31
N LEU A 52 -3.46 0.93 19.20
CA LEU A 52 -3.80 0.00 18.13
C LEU A 52 -3.18 -1.38 18.34
N ALA A 53 -2.00 -1.45 18.97
CA ALA A 53 -1.26 -2.69 19.18
C ALA A 53 -2.00 -3.70 20.07
N GLY A 54 -2.87 -3.24 20.95
CA GLY A 54 -3.71 -4.07 21.82
C GLY A 54 -4.99 -4.59 21.17
N LEU A 55 -5.30 -4.17 19.94
CA LEU A 55 -6.52 -4.59 19.24
C LEU A 55 -6.31 -5.90 18.49
N GLU A 56 -7.37 -6.72 18.44
CA GLU A 56 -7.38 -7.90 17.60
C GLU A 56 -7.29 -7.53 16.11
N PRO A 57 -6.65 -8.36 15.26
CA PRO A 57 -6.47 -8.04 13.84
C PRO A 57 -7.78 -7.77 13.09
N ASP A 58 -8.85 -8.53 13.38
CA ASP A 58 -10.17 -8.34 12.78
C ASP A 58 -10.81 -7.00 13.19
N GLU A 59 -10.60 -6.58 14.43
CA GLU A 59 -11.06 -5.28 14.95
C GLU A 59 -10.31 -4.12 14.28
N LEU A 60 -8.99 -4.24 14.10
CA LEU A 60 -8.21 -3.28 13.31
C LEU A 60 -8.71 -3.20 11.86
N ALA A 61 -8.94 -4.35 11.22
CA ALA A 61 -9.42 -4.40 9.85
C ALA A 61 -10.80 -3.75 9.70
N ARG A 62 -11.71 -3.99 10.66
CA ARG A 62 -13.03 -3.37 10.70
C ARG A 62 -12.95 -1.84 10.78
N ARG A 63 -12.13 -1.28 11.67
CA ARG A 63 -11.94 0.18 11.79
C ARG A 63 -11.36 0.80 10.52
N VAL A 64 -10.42 0.10 9.87
CA VAL A 64 -9.87 0.53 8.58
C VAL A 64 -10.95 0.53 7.50
N LEU A 65 -11.77 -0.52 7.43
CA LEU A 65 -12.89 -0.60 6.47
C LEU A 65 -13.91 0.52 6.68
N GLU A 66 -14.23 0.87 7.93
CA GLU A 66 -15.16 1.97 8.24
C GLU A 66 -14.67 3.32 7.70
N VAL A 67 -13.37 3.61 7.84
CA VAL A 67 -12.79 4.84 7.29
C VAL A 67 -12.82 4.85 5.75
N LEU A 68 -12.54 3.71 5.13
CA LEU A 68 -12.57 3.57 3.67
C LEU A 68 -13.99 3.69 3.11
N GLU A 69 -14.96 3.05 3.75
CA GLU A 69 -16.38 3.10 3.37
C GLU A 69 -16.93 4.52 3.50
N ALA A 70 -16.66 5.21 4.60
CA ALA A 70 -17.07 6.60 4.80
C ALA A 70 -16.47 7.55 3.76
N ALA A 71 -15.28 7.24 3.23
CA ALA A 71 -14.61 7.99 2.18
C ALA A 71 -14.98 7.53 0.75
N GLY A 72 -15.86 6.53 0.60
CA GLY A 72 -16.24 5.97 -0.70
C GLY A 72 -15.11 5.24 -1.42
N ILE A 73 -14.06 4.84 -0.70
CA ILE A 73 -12.94 4.07 -1.26
C ILE A 73 -13.38 2.61 -1.44
N PRO A 74 -13.13 1.98 -2.60
CA PRO A 74 -13.44 0.57 -2.80
C PRO A 74 -12.81 -0.31 -1.73
N ARG A 75 -13.45 -1.44 -1.41
CA ARG A 75 -12.96 -2.39 -0.40
C ARG A 75 -11.62 -3.03 -0.83
N PRO A 76 -10.55 -2.95 -0.02
CA PRO A 76 -9.28 -3.62 -0.30
C PRO A 76 -9.29 -5.09 0.10
N THR A 77 -8.29 -5.84 -0.38
CA THR A 77 -7.83 -7.04 0.32
C THR A 77 -7.00 -6.61 1.52
N ILE A 78 -7.30 -7.13 2.72
CA ILE A 78 -6.56 -6.86 3.96
C ILE A 78 -5.90 -8.15 4.44
N VAL A 79 -4.59 -8.07 4.65
CA VAL A 79 -3.77 -9.15 5.18
C VAL A 79 -3.19 -8.71 6.51
N PHE A 80 -3.43 -9.48 7.57
CA PHE A 80 -2.64 -9.38 8.78
C PHE A 80 -1.25 -9.97 8.53
N THR A 81 -0.19 -9.20 8.79
CA THR A 81 1.19 -9.59 8.45
C THR A 81 1.92 -10.33 9.57
N GLY A 82 1.25 -10.56 10.71
CA GLY A 82 1.87 -11.01 11.96
C GLY A 82 2.18 -9.87 12.94
N ARG A 83 2.17 -8.62 12.47
CA ARG A 83 2.37 -7.42 13.31
C ARG A 83 1.43 -6.28 12.97
N GLY A 84 1.24 -6.00 11.68
CA GLY A 84 0.41 -4.90 11.18
C GLY A 84 -0.56 -5.38 10.10
N LEU A 85 -1.13 -4.43 9.37
CA LEU A 85 -2.04 -4.72 8.26
C LEU A 85 -1.42 -4.28 6.93
N GLN A 86 -1.52 -5.14 5.92
CA GLN A 86 -1.19 -4.80 4.55
C GLN A 86 -2.48 -4.75 3.74
N LEU A 87 -2.70 -3.64 3.05
CA LEU A 87 -3.86 -3.42 2.19
C LEU A 87 -3.45 -3.52 0.72
N GLY A 88 -4.35 -4.03 -0.12
CA GLY A 88 -4.13 -4.07 -1.57
C GLY A 88 -5.41 -3.94 -2.37
N TRP A 89 -5.38 -3.05 -3.37
CA TRP A 89 -6.41 -2.92 -4.41
C TRP A 89 -5.83 -3.44 -5.72
N ARG A 90 -6.36 -4.55 -6.23
CA ARG A 90 -5.82 -5.22 -7.42
C ARG A 90 -6.52 -4.75 -8.69
N PHE A 91 -5.74 -4.55 -9.75
CA PHE A 91 -6.22 -4.19 -11.09
C PHE A 91 -6.20 -5.40 -12.03
N ALA A 92 -7.31 -5.63 -12.76
CA ALA A 92 -7.43 -6.76 -13.68
C ALA A 92 -6.36 -6.74 -14.79
N GLY A 93 -6.25 -5.59 -15.48
CA GLY A 93 -5.33 -5.39 -16.62
C GLY A 93 -4.01 -4.71 -16.27
N GLY A 94 -3.87 -4.18 -15.07
CA GLY A 94 -2.75 -3.31 -14.69
C GLY A 94 -2.75 -1.97 -15.44
N ILE A 95 -1.79 -1.10 -15.11
CA ILE A 95 -1.57 0.19 -15.75
C ILE A 95 -0.09 0.34 -16.14
N LEU A 96 0.16 1.12 -17.18
CA LEU A 96 1.52 1.33 -17.70
C LEU A 96 2.36 2.19 -16.75
N PRO A 97 3.70 2.08 -16.78
CA PRO A 97 4.59 2.85 -15.91
C PRO A 97 4.47 4.37 -16.10
N ALA A 98 3.99 4.83 -17.26
CA ALA A 98 3.68 6.23 -17.50
C ALA A 98 2.66 6.82 -16.50
N ALA A 99 1.80 5.97 -15.91
CA ALA A 99 0.85 6.36 -14.88
C ALA A 99 1.45 6.45 -13.47
N LEU A 100 2.76 6.16 -13.29
CA LEU A 100 3.43 6.15 -11.99
C LEU A 100 3.25 7.45 -11.18
N PRO A 101 3.31 8.67 -11.76
CA PRO A 101 3.04 9.88 -11.01
C PRO A 101 1.63 9.92 -10.41
N ARG A 102 0.62 9.53 -11.20
CA ARG A 102 -0.78 9.46 -10.73
C ARG A 102 -0.98 8.33 -9.72
N TRP A 103 -0.32 7.19 -9.92
CA TRP A 103 -0.33 6.08 -8.96
C TRP A 103 0.25 6.51 -7.60
N LYS A 104 1.38 7.23 -7.60
CA LYS A 104 1.95 7.79 -6.36
C LYS A 104 0.99 8.76 -5.69
N ALA A 105 0.32 9.63 -6.45
CA ALA A 105 -0.67 10.56 -5.91
C ALA A 105 -1.84 9.82 -5.23
N VAL A 106 -2.37 8.75 -5.84
CA VAL A 106 -3.42 7.92 -5.25
C VAL A 106 -2.95 7.32 -3.93
N GLN A 107 -1.75 6.74 -3.91
CA GLN A 107 -1.23 6.14 -2.69
C GLN A 107 -0.92 7.17 -1.59
N THR A 108 -0.45 8.37 -1.94
CA THR A 108 -0.31 9.48 -0.97
C THR A 108 -1.66 9.88 -0.39
N ALA A 109 -2.73 9.92 -1.20
CA ALA A 109 -4.06 10.24 -0.70
C ALA A 109 -4.59 9.15 0.25
N LEU A 110 -4.40 7.87 -0.10
CA LEU A 110 -4.79 6.74 0.74
C LEU A 110 -3.97 6.67 2.05
N ASP A 111 -2.67 6.96 1.99
CA ASP A 111 -1.80 7.11 3.17
C ASP A 111 -2.32 8.22 4.10
N GLY A 112 -2.63 9.40 3.54
CA GLY A 112 -3.20 10.51 4.30
C GLY A 112 -4.55 10.16 4.94
N LEU A 113 -5.43 9.48 4.21
CA LEU A 113 -6.74 9.04 4.69
C LEU A 113 -6.61 8.07 5.88
N LEU A 114 -5.65 7.15 5.82
CA LEU A 114 -5.43 6.14 6.86
C LEU A 114 -4.31 6.52 7.85
N ARG A 115 -3.91 7.79 7.93
CA ARG A 115 -2.78 8.25 8.77
C ARG A 115 -2.90 7.83 10.24
N ALA A 116 -4.12 7.75 10.77
CA ALA A 116 -4.39 7.29 12.14
C ALA A 116 -3.87 5.85 12.40
N PHE A 117 -3.76 5.03 11.36
CA PHE A 117 -3.28 3.64 11.42
C PHE A 117 -1.78 3.49 11.14
N ARG A 118 -1.02 4.59 11.16
CA ARG A 118 0.45 4.62 10.97
C ARG A 118 0.89 3.91 9.68
N PRO A 119 0.41 4.31 8.50
CA PRO A 119 0.98 3.82 7.26
C PRO A 119 2.49 4.18 7.19
N ASP A 120 3.28 3.33 6.53
CA ASP A 120 4.69 3.61 6.23
C ASP A 120 4.77 4.24 4.82
N PRO A 121 5.07 5.54 4.69
CA PRO A 121 5.11 6.21 3.39
C PRO A 121 6.25 5.70 2.49
N ALA A 122 7.36 5.23 3.08
CA ALA A 122 8.48 4.70 2.32
C ALA A 122 8.13 3.37 1.65
N VAL A 123 7.29 2.57 2.33
CA VAL A 123 6.75 1.32 1.78
C VAL A 123 5.65 1.59 0.78
N THR A 124 4.75 2.50 1.15
CA THR A 124 3.60 2.87 0.32
C THR A 124 4.10 3.34 -1.04
N LEU A 125 4.96 4.36 -1.12
CA LEU A 125 5.32 5.02 -2.38
C LEU A 125 6.33 4.26 -3.26
N ASP A 126 6.79 3.09 -2.83
CA ASP A 126 7.78 2.26 -3.54
C ASP A 126 7.10 1.35 -4.57
N PRO A 127 7.20 1.61 -5.89
CA PRO A 127 6.55 0.82 -6.94
C PRO A 127 7.22 -0.53 -7.20
N VAL A 128 8.21 -0.94 -6.41
CA VAL A 128 8.81 -2.28 -6.51
C VAL A 128 8.68 -3.07 -5.23
N ARG A 129 7.75 -2.65 -4.37
CA ARG A 129 7.56 -3.25 -3.06
C ARG A 129 7.20 -4.72 -3.15
N ILE A 130 7.87 -5.52 -2.32
CA ILE A 130 7.50 -6.91 -2.05
C ILE A 130 6.58 -6.96 -0.83
N LEU A 131 5.47 -7.65 -0.98
CA LEU A 131 4.39 -7.76 -0.01
C LEU A 131 4.39 -9.14 0.62
N ARG A 132 4.07 -9.25 1.92
CA ARG A 132 4.12 -10.55 2.61
C ARG A 132 3.03 -11.49 2.09
N LEU A 133 3.40 -12.73 1.82
CA LEU A 133 2.47 -13.75 1.35
C LEU A 133 1.66 -14.30 2.53
N PRO A 134 0.32 -14.28 2.46
CA PRO A 134 -0.53 -14.98 3.41
C PRO A 134 -0.16 -16.47 3.50
N GLY A 135 -0.21 -17.03 4.71
CA GLY A 135 0.23 -18.39 5.03
C GLY A 135 1.70 -18.51 5.43
N SER A 136 2.51 -17.47 5.24
CA SER A 136 3.89 -17.43 5.73
C SER A 136 3.97 -17.06 7.22
N VAL A 137 5.01 -17.53 7.91
CA VAL A 137 5.30 -17.14 9.30
C VAL A 137 6.19 -15.89 9.30
N ASN A 138 5.80 -14.86 10.07
CA ASN A 138 6.61 -13.68 10.28
C ASN A 138 7.56 -13.89 11.46
N ARG A 139 8.86 -14.09 11.19
CA ARG A 139 9.86 -14.42 12.21
C ARG A 139 10.01 -13.38 13.31
N LYS A 140 9.69 -12.11 13.03
CA LYS A 140 9.74 -11.04 14.04
C LYS A 140 8.68 -11.16 15.13
N SER A 141 7.65 -11.98 14.90
CA SER A 141 6.49 -12.14 15.80
C SER A 141 6.11 -13.58 16.08
N GLY A 142 6.59 -14.54 15.29
CA GLY A 142 6.16 -15.93 15.30
C GLY A 142 4.74 -16.16 14.76
N ARG A 143 4.02 -15.11 14.34
CA ARG A 143 2.63 -15.19 13.88
C ARG A 143 2.55 -15.45 12.38
N THR A 144 1.54 -16.21 11.97
CA THR A 144 1.23 -16.47 10.56
C THR A 144 0.50 -15.28 9.94
N ALA A 145 0.88 -14.90 8.72
CA ALA A 145 0.15 -13.91 7.95
C ALA A 145 -1.18 -14.49 7.45
N THR A 146 -2.29 -13.77 7.64
CA THR A 146 -3.63 -14.26 7.31
C THR A 146 -4.40 -13.24 6.50
N VAL A 147 -5.22 -13.71 5.55
CA VAL A 147 -6.18 -12.83 4.86
C VAL A 147 -7.35 -12.62 5.83
N LEU A 148 -7.57 -11.37 6.22
CA LEU A 148 -8.73 -10.99 7.05
C LEU A 148 -9.92 -10.62 6.16
N VAL A 149 -9.64 -9.94 5.05
CA VAL A 149 -10.65 -9.38 4.16
C VAL A 149 -10.22 -9.69 2.73
N ALA A 150 -11.10 -10.31 1.94
CA ALA A 150 -10.96 -10.37 0.50
C ALA A 150 -11.64 -9.14 -0.12
N GLY A 151 -10.90 -8.40 -0.94
CA GLY A 151 -11.42 -7.29 -1.75
C GLY A 151 -11.60 -7.70 -3.20
N ASP A 152 -12.46 -6.97 -3.90
CA ASP A 152 -12.74 -7.19 -5.32
C ASP A 152 -11.64 -6.62 -6.22
N VAL A 153 -11.70 -7.00 -7.50
CA VAL A 153 -10.87 -6.39 -8.53
C VAL A 153 -11.49 -5.07 -8.94
N VAL A 154 -10.69 -4.01 -8.94
CA VAL A 154 -11.12 -2.65 -9.32
C VAL A 154 -10.30 -2.16 -10.50
N THR A 155 -10.78 -1.12 -11.18
CA THR A 155 -9.94 -0.38 -12.12
C THR A 155 -9.11 0.67 -11.39
N PHE A 156 -7.97 1.07 -11.98
CA PHE A 156 -7.18 2.15 -11.41
C PHE A 156 -7.93 3.50 -11.44
N ASP A 157 -8.73 3.74 -12.48
CA ASP A 157 -9.49 4.98 -12.60
C ASP A 157 -10.61 5.10 -11.57
N GLU A 158 -11.32 4.01 -11.24
CA GLU A 158 -12.29 3.98 -10.14
C GLU A 158 -11.63 4.32 -8.80
N LEU A 159 -10.52 3.65 -8.48
CA LEU A 159 -9.79 3.92 -7.24
C LEU A 159 -9.23 5.34 -7.22
N ALA A 160 -8.71 5.84 -8.34
CA ALA A 160 -8.17 7.19 -8.44
C ALA A 160 -9.26 8.25 -8.32
N ALA A 161 -10.44 8.04 -8.89
CA ALA A 161 -11.58 8.95 -8.77
C ALA A 161 -12.09 9.03 -7.33
N ALA A 162 -12.07 7.91 -6.59
CA ALA A 162 -12.45 7.88 -5.19
C ALA A 162 -11.38 8.51 -4.26
N ALA A 163 -10.10 8.20 -4.50
CA ALA A 163 -9.01 8.61 -3.62
C ALA A 163 -8.50 10.03 -3.87
N LEU A 164 -8.53 10.52 -5.10
CA LEU A 164 -8.08 11.87 -5.43
C LEU A 164 -9.28 12.82 -5.40
N PRO A 165 -9.40 13.71 -4.39
CA PRO A 165 -10.41 14.75 -4.47
C PRO A 165 -10.14 15.62 -5.69
N LEU A 166 -11.13 15.80 -6.56
CA LEU A 166 -11.10 16.89 -7.53
C LEU A 166 -11.40 18.19 -6.78
N ASP A 167 -10.38 18.80 -6.18
CA ASP A 167 -10.33 20.25 -6.06
C ASP A 167 -8.94 20.78 -6.41
N ARG A 168 -8.86 21.46 -7.55
CA ARG A 168 -7.65 22.18 -8.01
C ARG A 168 -7.13 23.15 -6.93
N ARG A 169 -7.99 23.63 -6.03
CA ARG A 169 -7.61 24.53 -4.92
C ARG A 169 -6.83 23.81 -3.82
N GLN A 170 -7.18 22.57 -3.50
CA GLN A 170 -6.48 21.77 -2.50
C GLN A 170 -5.10 21.33 -3.00
N VAL A 171 -5.00 20.96 -4.28
CA VAL A 171 -3.71 20.66 -4.93
C VAL A 171 -2.80 21.89 -4.92
N HIS A 172 -3.34 23.07 -5.26
CA HIS A 172 -2.59 24.32 -5.24
C HIS A 172 -2.13 24.71 -3.82
N ALA A 173 -2.97 24.49 -2.80
CA ALA A 173 -2.64 24.74 -1.40
C ALA A 173 -1.48 23.84 -0.91
N LEU A 174 -1.49 22.55 -1.25
CA LEU A 174 -0.41 21.61 -0.89
C LEU A 174 0.91 21.91 -1.62
N GLU A 175 0.85 22.37 -2.87
CA GLU A 175 2.03 22.82 -3.61
C GLU A 175 2.62 24.12 -3.03
N LEU A 176 1.76 25.04 -2.59
CA LEU A 176 2.16 26.25 -1.88
C LEU A 176 2.82 25.91 -0.54
N GLU A 177 2.21 25.03 0.25
CA GLU A 177 2.75 24.56 1.53
C GLU A 177 4.13 23.89 1.36
N ARG A 178 4.30 23.05 0.34
CA ARG A 178 5.59 22.43 -0.01
C ARG A 178 6.65 23.45 -0.45
N ARG A 179 6.25 24.50 -1.18
CA ARG A 179 7.17 25.60 -1.56
C ARG A 179 7.55 26.47 -0.36
N THR A 180 6.67 26.63 0.62
CA THR A 180 6.96 27.36 1.86
C THR A 180 7.75 26.54 2.88
N ALA A 181 7.60 25.21 2.89
CA ALA A 181 8.28 24.30 3.80
C ALA A 181 9.68 23.89 3.33
N ALA A 182 10.03 24.15 2.07
CA ALA A 182 11.40 23.98 1.58
C ALA A 182 12.30 25.09 2.18
N PRO A 183 13.38 24.77 2.91
CA PRO A 183 14.26 25.78 3.47
C PRO A 183 14.89 26.59 2.32
N ARG A 184 14.73 27.92 2.36
CA ARG A 184 15.45 28.82 1.45
C ARG A 184 16.94 28.65 1.73
N SER A 185 17.66 28.03 0.80
CA SER A 185 19.12 28.07 0.80
C SER A 185 19.55 29.54 0.78
N ALA A 186 20.15 30.01 1.86
CA ALA A 186 20.69 31.35 1.97
C ALA A 186 21.77 31.55 0.88
N PRO A 187 21.86 32.72 0.24
CA PRO A 187 22.91 32.99 -0.72
C PRO A 187 24.26 33.01 0.01
N THR A 188 25.19 32.19 -0.45
CA THR A 188 26.59 32.18 0.00
C THR A 188 27.24 33.53 -0.33
N PRO A 189 27.99 34.15 0.61
CA PRO A 189 28.63 35.45 0.42
C PRO A 189 29.71 35.45 -0.67
#